data_AF-A0A4U2ENR6-F1
#
_entry.id   AF-A0A4U2ENR6-F1
#
_cell.length_a   1.000
_cell.length_b   1.000
_cell.length_c   1.000
_cell.angle_alpha   90.00
_cell.angle_beta   90.00
_cell.angle_gamma   90.00
#
_symmetry.space_group_name_H-M   'P 1'
#
loop_
_entity.id
_entity.type
_entity.pdbx_description
1 polymer ?
#
loop_
_entity_poly.entity_id
_entity_poly.type
_entity_poly.pdbx_seq_one_letter_code
_entity_poly.pdbx_strand_id
1 'polypeptide(L)'
;MNVVRMGIEANVHKNKGKYKAIVKFAVRALFYYSDTKKMNENFSSVERKLLFKKQPNFLSKFVTPYLCTDFSKKEKIEILSKHY
;
A
#
# COMPACT_ATOMS: atom_id res chain seq x y z
N MET A 1 12.63 4.64 -1.38
CA MET A 1 11.31 4.49 -0.72
C MET A 1 11.54 4.40 0.79
N ASN A 2 11.05 5.35 1.60
CA ASN A 2 11.14 5.25 3.06
C ASN A 2 9.83 4.66 3.61
N VAL A 3 9.85 3.36 3.91
CA VAL A 3 8.68 2.58 4.30
C VAL A 3 8.04 3.08 5.61
N VAL A 4 8.85 3.51 6.57
CA VAL A 4 8.37 4.02 7.85
C VAL A 4 7.64 5.35 7.65
N ARG A 5 8.23 6.26 6.88
CA ARG A 5 7.61 7.55 6.52
C ARG A 5 6.28 7.35 5.79
N MET A 6 6.23 6.42 4.83
CA MET A 6 4.98 6.06 4.15
C MET A 6 3.93 5.51 5.11
N GLY A 7 4.33 4.65 6.05
CA GLY A 7 3.43 4.14 7.08
C GLY A 7 2.84 5.25 7.96
N ILE A 8 3.66 6.25 8.32
CA ILE A 8 3.23 7.43 9.08
C ILE A 8 2.24 8.27 8.26
N GLU A 9 2.59 8.60 7.02
CA GLU A 9 1.75 9.41 6.12
C GLU A 9 0.40 8.73 5.83
N ALA A 10 0.43 7.43 5.60
CA ALA A 10 -0.76 6.61 5.33
C ALA A 10 -1.69 6.51 6.55
N ASN A 11 -1.15 6.53 7.78
CA ASN A 11 -1.92 6.39 9.01
C ASN A 11 -2.08 7.71 9.78
N VAL A 12 -1.89 8.87 9.12
CA VAL A 12 -1.91 10.18 9.79
C VAL A 12 -3.25 10.44 10.49
N HIS A 13 -4.36 10.05 9.86
CA HIS A 13 -5.74 10.25 10.32
C HIS A 13 -6.19 9.28 11.42
N LYS A 14 -5.35 8.32 11.83
CA LYS A 14 -5.74 7.27 12.77
C LYS A 14 -5.52 7.71 14.21
N ASN A 15 -6.60 7.80 14.98
CA ASN A 15 -6.56 8.29 16.37
C ASN A 15 -6.23 7.20 17.41
N LYS A 16 -6.63 5.94 17.17
CA LYS A 16 -6.35 4.80 18.08
C LYS A 16 -5.52 3.72 17.40
N GLY A 17 -4.56 3.14 18.12
CA GLY A 17 -3.71 2.04 17.62
C GLY A 17 -2.81 2.45 16.45
N LYS A 18 -2.45 3.73 16.34
CA LYS A 18 -1.66 4.31 15.24
C LYS A 18 -0.31 3.63 15.07
N TYR A 19 0.45 3.48 16.15
CA TYR A 19 1.76 2.81 16.12
C TYR A 19 1.67 1.36 15.64
N LYS A 20 0.71 0.58 16.17
CA LYS A 20 0.46 -0.80 15.73
C LYS A 20 0.14 -0.86 14.23
N ALA A 21 -0.61 0.12 13.70
CA ALA A 21 -0.93 0.20 12.29
C ALA A 21 0.30 0.55 11.43
N ILE A 22 1.12 1.52 11.87
CA ILE A 22 2.38 1.90 11.21
C ILE A 22 3.34 0.71 11.15
N VAL A 23 3.54 0.01 12.28
CA VAL A 23 4.41 -1.18 12.35
C VAL A 23 3.89 -2.27 11.42
N LYS A 24 2.59 -2.58 11.46
CA LYS A 24 1.98 -3.59 10.58
C LYS A 24 2.13 -3.22 9.10
N PHE A 25 1.97 -1.95 8.75
CA PHE A 25 2.21 -1.45 7.39
C PHE A 25 3.67 -1.64 7.01
N ALA A 26 4.61 -1.20 7.85
CA ALA A 26 6.03 -1.25 7.56
C ALA A 26 6.53 -2.69 7.39
N VAL A 27 6.13 -3.60 8.26
CA VAL A 27 6.45 -5.03 8.15
C VAL A 27 5.96 -5.60 6.83
N ARG A 28 4.71 -5.32 6.41
CA ARG A 28 4.18 -5.81 5.13
C ARG A 28 4.89 -5.21 3.93
N ALA A 29 5.14 -3.91 3.96
CA ALA A 29 5.86 -3.21 2.90
C ALA A 29 7.31 -3.70 2.76
N LEU A 30 7.96 -4.12 3.85
CA LEU A 30 9.27 -4.77 3.80
C LEU A 30 9.18 -6.20 3.27
N PHE A 31 8.19 -6.99 3.72
CA PHE A 31 8.00 -8.36 3.27
C PHE A 31 7.68 -8.46 1.77
N TYR A 32 6.95 -7.47 1.23
CA TYR A 32 6.60 -7.38 -0.18
C TYR A 32 7.35 -6.23 -0.88
N TYR A 33 8.59 -5.95 -0.49
CA TYR A 33 9.32 -4.74 -0.91
C TYR A 33 9.33 -4.49 -2.42
N SER A 34 9.57 -5.52 -3.24
CA SER A 34 9.55 -5.39 -4.71
C SER A 34 8.18 -4.93 -5.23
N ASP A 35 7.11 -5.55 -4.76
CA ASP A 35 5.73 -5.25 -5.19
C ASP A 35 5.28 -3.88 -4.66
N THR A 36 5.61 -3.58 -3.40
CA THR A 36 5.35 -2.28 -2.79
C THR A 36 6.13 -1.16 -3.47
N LYS A 37 7.38 -1.41 -3.90
CA LYS A 37 8.19 -0.44 -4.64
C LYS A 37 7.56 -0.11 -5.99
N LYS A 38 7.14 -1.13 -6.76
CA LYS A 38 6.43 -0.94 -8.04
C LYS A 38 5.11 -0.19 -7.87
N MET A 39 4.32 -0.55 -6.86
CA MET A 39 3.09 0.19 -6.50
C MET A 39 3.40 1.63 -6.07
N ASN A 40 4.49 1.89 -5.36
CA ASN A 40 4.85 3.25 -4.99
C ASN A 40 5.30 4.08 -6.20
N GLU A 41 6.00 3.48 -7.16
CA GLU A 41 6.43 4.12 -8.41
C GLU A 41 5.24 4.43 -9.32
N ASN A 42 4.28 3.51 -9.46
CA ASN A 42 3.09 3.71 -10.31
C ASN A 42 2.10 4.77 -9.77
N PHE A 43 2.25 5.17 -8.52
CA PHE A 43 1.34 6.07 -7.81
C PHE A 43 2.06 7.25 -7.15
N SER A 44 3.31 7.51 -7.55
CA SER A 44 4.09 8.63 -7.02
C SER A 44 3.61 10.01 -7.51
N SER A 45 2.70 10.06 -8.48
CA SER A 45 2.07 11.31 -8.95
C SER A 45 1.26 11.97 -7.83
N VAL A 46 1.17 13.31 -7.88
CA VAL A 46 0.57 14.14 -6.81
C VAL A 46 -0.88 13.73 -6.53
N GLU A 47 -1.65 13.43 -7.57
CA GLU A 47 -3.05 13.02 -7.49
C GLU A 47 -3.21 11.63 -6.85
N ARG A 48 -2.35 10.68 -7.22
CA ARG A 48 -2.40 9.30 -6.74
C ARG A 48 -1.84 9.13 -5.32
N LYS A 49 -0.98 10.04 -4.85
CA LYS A 49 -0.58 10.11 -3.44
C LYS A 49 -1.75 10.36 -2.48
N LEU A 50 -2.80 11.04 -2.94
CA LEU A 50 -3.98 11.29 -2.12
C LEU A 50 -4.72 9.99 -1.79
N LEU A 51 -4.69 9.02 -2.71
CA LEU A 51 -5.27 7.69 -2.53
C LEU A 51 -4.61 6.96 -1.35
N PHE A 52 -3.30 7.11 -1.16
CA PHE A 52 -2.59 6.51 -0.03
C PHE A 52 -2.90 7.16 1.32
N LYS A 53 -3.10 8.49 1.32
CA LYS A 53 -3.53 9.20 2.54
C LYS A 53 -4.94 8.80 2.95
N LYS A 54 -5.85 8.66 1.99
CA LYS A 54 -7.25 8.26 2.24
C LYS A 54 -7.40 6.76 2.51
N GLN A 55 -6.57 5.92 1.87
CA GLN A 55 -6.62 4.46 1.95
C GLN A 55 -5.23 3.88 2.23
N PRO A 56 -4.75 3.93 3.49
CA PRO A 56 -3.46 3.38 3.90
C PRO A 56 -3.20 1.93 3.45
N ASN A 57 -4.26 1.12 3.42
CA ASN A 57 -4.17 -0.29 3.04
C ASN A 57 -4.02 -0.50 1.53
N PHE A 58 -4.14 0.55 0.70
CA PHE A 58 -4.08 0.44 -0.76
C PHE A 58 -2.74 -0.12 -1.24
N LEU A 59 -1.63 0.31 -0.62
CA LEU A 59 -0.29 -0.24 -0.88
C LEU A 59 -0.12 -1.71 -0.48
N SER A 60 -1.03 -2.24 0.32
CA SER A 60 -1.08 -3.67 0.68
C SER A 60 -2.30 -4.37 0.10
N LYS A 61 -3.03 -3.71 -0.82
CA LYS A 61 -4.31 -4.22 -1.33
C LYS A 61 -4.11 -5.50 -2.15
N PHE A 62 -2.97 -5.63 -2.82
CA PHE A 62 -2.55 -6.85 -3.53
C PHE A 62 -2.36 -8.09 -2.64
N VAL A 63 -2.29 -7.90 -1.32
CA VAL A 63 -2.19 -8.99 -0.32
C VAL A 63 -3.55 -9.34 0.30
N THR A 64 -4.62 -8.62 -0.06
CA THR A 64 -5.94 -8.78 0.56
C THR A 64 -6.62 -10.05 0.03
N PRO A 65 -7.11 -10.95 0.90
CA PRO A 65 -7.64 -12.27 0.51
C PRO A 65 -8.71 -12.26 -0.59
N TYR A 66 -9.58 -11.26 -0.63
CA TYR A 66 -10.66 -11.17 -1.63
C TYR A 66 -10.18 -10.84 -3.05
N LEU A 67 -8.92 -10.40 -3.21
CA LEU A 67 -8.24 -10.29 -4.50
C LEU A 67 -7.34 -11.51 -4.78
N CYS A 68 -7.31 -12.50 -3.87
CA CYS A 68 -6.31 -13.56 -3.87
C CYS A 68 -6.75 -14.90 -4.45
N THR A 69 -8.02 -15.09 -4.81
CA THR A 69 -8.49 -16.42 -5.22
C THR A 69 -8.06 -16.78 -6.64
N ASP A 70 -7.99 -15.82 -7.57
CA ASP A 70 -7.88 -16.17 -9.01
C ASP A 70 -6.78 -15.41 -9.77
N PHE A 71 -6.04 -14.49 -9.12
CA PHE A 71 -5.01 -13.68 -9.77
C PHE A 71 -3.61 -13.94 -9.18
N SER A 72 -2.60 -13.98 -10.05
CA SER A 72 -1.20 -13.93 -9.65
C SER A 72 -0.83 -12.56 -9.05
N LYS A 73 0.28 -12.47 -8.32
CA LYS A 73 0.75 -11.19 -7.75
C LYS A 73 0.98 -10.11 -8.83
N LYS A 74 1.47 -10.50 -10.01
CA LYS A 74 1.69 -9.56 -11.14
C LYS A 74 0.38 -8.99 -11.66
N GLU A 75 -0.61 -9.85 -11.92
CA GLU A 75 -1.93 -9.42 -12.42
C GLU A 75 -2.62 -8.48 -11.43
N LYS A 76 -2.49 -8.72 -10.12
CA LYS A 76 -3.04 -7.81 -9.11
C LYS A 76 -2.43 -6.42 -9.18
N ILE A 77 -1.11 -6.30 -9.35
CA ILE A 77 -0.43 -5.00 -9.45
C ILE A 77 -0.89 -4.28 -10.72
N GLU A 78 -1.04 -5.01 -11.81
CA GLU A 78 -1.47 -4.48 -13.11
C GLU A 78 -2.92 -3.99 -13.07
N ILE A 79 -3.85 -4.80 -12.53
CA ILE A 79 -5.25 -4.41 -12.32
C ILE A 79 -5.34 -3.17 -11.43
N LEU A 80 -4.62 -3.14 -10.30
CA LEU A 80 -4.63 -2.00 -9.39
C LEU A 80 -4.07 -0.74 -10.06
N SER A 81 -3.03 -0.87 -10.88
CA SER A 81 -2.38 0.24 -11.58
C SER A 81 -3.16 0.76 -12.80
N LYS A 82 -3.98 -0.10 -13.43
CA LYS A 82 -4.84 0.26 -14.57
C LYS A 82 -6.16 0.88 -14.11
N HIS A 83 -6.70 0.43 -12.99
CA HIS A 83 -8.01 0.87 -12.51
C HIS A 83 -7.96 2.23 -11.79
N TYR A 84 -6.84 2.58 -11.18
CA TYR A 84 -6.61 3.82 -10.43
C TYR A 84 -5.42 4.58 -11.01
#